data_AF-A0A372GA29-F1
#
_entry.id   AF-A0A372GA29-F1
#
_cell.length_a   1.000
_cell.length_b   1.000
_cell.length_c   1.000
_cell.angle_alpha   90.00
_cell.angle_beta   90.00
_cell.angle_gamma   90.00
#
_symmetry.space_group_name_H-M   'P 1'
#
loop_
_entity.id
_entity.type
_entity.pdbx_description
1 polymer ?
#
loop_
_entity_poly.entity_id
_entity_poly.type
_entity_poly.pdbx_seq_one_letter_code
_entity_poly.pdbx_strand_id
1 'polypeptide(L)'
;MAYSVSRLNRTTTAHWWLSLEKSEGRERIYRALRDLLDAGAPAYTAKPTRPALNRQLGITSSSTFYHAINNSRFKEALGHSDFRALLDRSDAMATLVAEAKIWSYADHRQGWLNGLSRLPGGSVRCAVLSLVHVLSRWAVAEPGLATVYGFAAPHSAVQDLCTVLPCEITETRAGDLLAKVVTEARGPFGVSSGAVVDAVYDDLTEILHAPAAITGMVEGIRGRLRDLQAPLGSLSDAELDAALPTWVPREALRLLTEGA
;
A
#
# COMPACT_ATOMS: atom_id res chain seq x y z
N MET A 1 -14.60 2.28 -9.89
CA MET A 1 -14.20 3.18 -8.79
C MET A 1 -13.03 4.03 -9.23
N ALA A 2 -12.96 5.29 -8.79
CA ALA A 2 -11.82 6.18 -9.01
C ALA A 2 -11.09 6.40 -7.69
N TYR A 3 -9.75 6.40 -7.69
CA TYR A 3 -8.94 6.73 -6.52
C TYR A 3 -8.65 8.23 -6.48
N SER A 4 -8.21 8.74 -5.33
CA SER A 4 -7.90 10.15 -5.13
C SER A 4 -6.42 10.34 -4.78
N VAL A 5 -5.66 11.01 -5.66
CA VAL A 5 -4.25 11.36 -5.41
C VAL A 5 -4.12 12.22 -4.14
N SER A 6 -5.10 13.09 -3.86
CA SER A 6 -5.08 13.86 -2.60
C SER A 6 -5.22 13.00 -1.35
N ARG A 7 -5.87 11.83 -1.42
CA ARG A 7 -5.90 10.88 -0.29
C ARG A 7 -4.55 10.20 -0.12
N LEU A 8 -3.88 9.83 -1.22
CA LEU A 8 -2.52 9.28 -1.18
C LEU A 8 -1.53 10.27 -0.54
N ASN A 9 -1.65 11.56 -0.82
CA ASN A 9 -0.80 12.58 -0.19
C ASN A 9 -1.07 12.82 1.31
N ARG A 10 -2.11 12.21 1.89
CA ARG A 10 -2.51 12.38 3.29
C ARG A 10 -2.36 11.11 4.12
N THR A 11 -1.66 10.09 3.61
CA THR A 11 -1.35 8.91 4.40
C THR A 11 -0.42 9.27 5.56
N THR A 12 -0.45 8.48 6.64
CA THR A 12 0.36 8.80 7.82
C THR A 12 1.86 8.73 7.53
N THR A 13 2.30 7.81 6.65
CA THR A 13 3.69 7.74 6.20
C THR A 13 4.09 8.93 5.33
N ALA A 14 3.17 9.49 4.52
CA ALA A 14 3.44 10.72 3.76
C ALA A 14 3.64 11.93 4.68
N HIS A 15 2.80 12.06 5.72
CA HIS A 15 2.97 13.11 6.72
C HIS A 15 4.28 12.96 7.51
N TRP A 16 4.63 11.73 7.89
CA TRP A 16 5.88 11.46 8.57
C TRP A 16 7.10 11.80 7.69
N TRP A 17 7.08 11.43 6.41
CA TRP A 17 8.13 11.76 5.44
C TRP A 17 8.42 13.27 5.40
N LEU A 18 7.39 14.09 5.24
CA LEU A 18 7.51 15.56 5.20
C LEU A 18 8.05 16.14 6.52
N SER A 19 7.83 15.45 7.65
CA SER A 19 8.41 15.83 8.94
C SER A 19 9.89 15.46 9.05
N LEU A 20 10.31 14.43 8.33
CA LEU A 20 11.66 13.87 8.36
C LEU A 20 12.64 14.64 7.49
N GLU A 21 12.20 15.23 6.37
CA GLU A 21 13.02 16.14 5.53
C GLU A 21 13.64 17.30 6.34
N LYS A 22 13.08 17.60 7.51
CA LYS A 22 13.57 18.65 8.41
C LYS A 22 14.62 18.16 9.42
N SER A 23 15.05 16.90 9.34
CA SER A 23 15.93 16.23 10.32
C SER A 23 17.20 15.67 9.66
N GLU A 24 18.25 16.49 9.58
CA GLU A 24 19.53 16.14 8.93
C GLU A 24 20.22 14.88 9.52
N GLY A 25 20.03 14.61 10.81
CA GLY A 25 20.71 13.51 11.50
C GLY A 25 20.19 12.12 11.13
N ARG A 26 18.92 12.01 10.72
CA ARG A 26 18.25 10.72 10.51
C ARG A 26 18.63 10.08 9.18
N GLU A 27 18.77 10.90 8.14
CA GLU A 27 19.20 10.45 6.82
C GLU A 27 20.58 9.78 6.86
N ARG A 28 21.52 10.34 7.64
CA ARG A 28 22.85 9.74 7.84
C ARG A 28 22.76 8.31 8.40
N ILE A 29 21.81 8.07 9.31
CA ILE A 29 21.58 6.75 9.89
C ILE A 29 21.03 5.78 8.85
N TYR A 30 20.07 6.21 8.02
CA TYR A 30 19.51 5.38 6.95
C TYR A 30 20.54 5.02 5.88
N ARG A 31 21.39 5.97 5.48
CA ARG A 31 22.49 5.73 4.55
C ARG A 31 23.48 4.70 5.14
N ALA A 32 23.90 4.88 6.39
CA ALA A 32 24.78 3.92 7.06
C ALA A 32 24.15 2.51 7.18
N LEU A 33 22.84 2.43 7.43
CA LEU A 33 22.13 1.16 7.46
C LEU A 33 22.05 0.50 6.07
N ARG A 34 21.77 1.28 5.02
CA ARG A 34 21.80 0.82 3.64
C ARG A 34 23.16 0.23 3.28
N ASP A 35 24.23 1.00 3.51
CA ASP A 35 25.60 0.58 3.24
C ASP A 35 25.96 -0.70 4.01
N LEU A 36 25.52 -0.82 5.27
CA LEU A 36 25.73 -2.03 6.09
C LEU A 36 25.04 -3.26 5.47
N LEU A 37 23.81 -3.10 5.00
CA LEU A 37 23.03 -4.18 4.41
C LEU A 37 23.60 -4.60 3.05
N ASP A 38 24.03 -3.62 2.24
CA ASP A 38 24.62 -3.87 0.92
C ASP A 38 26.01 -4.51 1.04
N ALA A 39 26.81 -4.14 2.05
CA ALA A 39 28.09 -4.78 2.36
C ALA A 39 27.94 -6.25 2.81
N GLY A 40 26.76 -6.64 3.29
CA GLY A 40 26.44 -8.02 3.67
C GLY A 40 25.99 -8.91 2.49
N ALA A 41 25.84 -8.37 1.29
CA ALA A 41 25.45 -9.13 0.11
C ALA A 41 26.58 -10.08 -0.35
N PRO A 42 26.30 -11.33 -0.76
CA PRO A 42 24.98 -11.90 -1.05
C PRO A 42 24.37 -12.72 0.12
N ALA A 43 24.90 -12.64 1.34
CA ALA A 43 24.31 -13.32 2.49
C ALA A 43 23.11 -12.51 3.02
N TYR A 44 22.05 -12.41 2.19
CA TYR A 44 20.82 -11.63 2.41
C TYR A 44 20.02 -11.98 3.69
N THR A 45 20.54 -12.89 4.52
CA THR A 45 19.99 -13.37 5.79
C THR A 45 20.61 -12.70 7.02
N ALA A 46 21.72 -11.97 6.88
CA ALA A 46 22.37 -11.31 8.01
C ALA A 46 21.54 -10.10 8.48
N LYS A 47 20.79 -10.27 9.58
CA LYS A 47 20.09 -9.15 10.22
C LYS A 47 21.10 -8.09 10.65
N PRO A 48 20.86 -6.80 10.36
CA PRO A 48 21.75 -5.73 10.79
C PRO A 48 21.80 -5.74 12.33
N THR A 49 23.01 -5.66 12.87
CA THR A 49 23.20 -5.63 14.33
C THR A 49 23.52 -4.22 14.78
N ARG A 50 23.05 -3.86 15.98
CA ARG A 50 23.38 -2.58 16.62
C ARG A 50 24.90 -2.31 16.66
N PRO A 51 25.76 -3.25 17.09
CA PRO A 51 27.20 -3.02 17.12
C PRO A 51 27.79 -2.71 15.74
N ALA A 52 27.29 -3.36 14.68
CA ALA A 52 27.76 -3.10 13.32
C ALA A 52 27.39 -1.68 12.87
N LEU A 53 26.15 -1.26 13.08
CA LEU A 53 25.69 0.10 12.74
C LEU A 53 26.41 1.18 13.57
N ASN A 54 26.67 0.92 14.86
CA ASN A 54 27.47 1.83 15.72
C ASN A 54 28.87 2.05 15.17
N ARG A 55 29.56 0.97 14.75
CA ARG A 55 30.89 1.07 14.13
C ARG A 55 30.85 1.92 12.87
N GLN A 56 29.83 1.72 12.04
CA GLN A 56 29.67 2.47 10.79
C GLN A 56 29.39 3.96 11.02
N LEU A 57 28.66 4.29 12.10
CA LEU A 57 28.35 5.67 12.46
C LEU A 57 29.40 6.34 13.36
N GLY A 58 30.46 5.63 13.76
CA GLY A 58 31.45 6.13 14.72
C GLY A 58 30.89 6.37 16.13
N ILE A 59 29.80 5.69 16.51
CA ILE A 59 29.15 5.85 17.81
C ILE A 59 29.75 4.87 18.82
N THR A 60 30.36 5.39 19.88
CA THR A 60 31.05 4.60 20.92
C THR A 60 30.16 4.27 22.14
N SER A 61 29.07 5.01 22.35
CA SER A 61 28.15 4.82 23.49
C SER A 61 26.80 4.25 23.07
N SER A 62 26.34 3.23 23.80
CA SER A 62 25.02 2.61 23.58
C SER A 62 23.85 3.56 23.91
N SER A 63 24.04 4.50 24.82
CA SER A 63 23.02 5.48 25.23
C SER A 63 22.71 6.47 24.11
N THR A 64 23.75 6.92 23.41
CA THR A 64 23.65 7.81 22.24
C THR A 64 22.92 7.12 21.09
N PHE A 65 23.13 5.81 20.92
CA PHE A 65 22.42 5.04 19.90
C PHE A 65 20.92 4.95 20.18
N TYR A 66 20.49 4.66 21.42
CA TYR A 66 19.06 4.63 21.74
C TYR A 66 18.36 5.97 21.50
N HIS A 67 19.01 7.08 21.87
CA HIS A 67 18.50 8.41 21.53
C HIS A 67 18.47 8.66 20.02
N ALA A 68 19.46 8.16 19.28
CA ALA A 68 19.57 8.38 17.85
C ALA A 68 18.59 7.54 17.01
N ILE A 69 18.25 6.31 17.46
CA ILE A 69 17.37 5.39 16.71
C ILE A 69 15.93 5.43 17.18
N ASN A 70 15.65 5.75 18.44
CA ASN A 70 14.29 5.69 18.96
C ASN A 70 13.51 6.91 18.45
N ASN A 71 12.59 6.68 17.51
CA ASN A 71 11.76 7.72 16.93
C ASN A 71 10.31 7.49 17.33
N SER A 72 9.97 7.89 18.56
CA SER A 72 8.59 7.80 19.05
C SER A 72 7.62 8.51 18.12
N ARG A 73 8.05 9.61 17.48
CA ARG A 73 7.27 10.37 16.50
C ARG A 73 6.88 9.54 15.28
N PHE A 74 7.73 8.59 14.84
CA PHE A 74 7.36 7.69 13.75
C PHE A 74 6.19 6.79 14.16
N LYS A 75 6.28 6.15 15.33
CA LYS A 75 5.22 5.29 15.86
C LYS A 75 3.93 6.07 16.15
N GLU A 76 4.05 7.29 16.66
CA GLU A 76 2.93 8.22 16.86
C GLU A 76 2.25 8.57 15.53
N ALA A 77 3.04 8.89 14.50
CA ALA A 77 2.51 9.22 13.18
C ALA A 77 1.70 8.07 12.58
N LEU A 78 2.09 6.82 12.81
CA LEU A 78 1.38 5.63 12.32
C LEU A 78 -0.03 5.42 12.91
N GLY A 79 -0.45 6.22 13.90
CA GLY A 79 -1.84 6.19 14.39
C GLY A 79 -2.21 4.87 15.06
N HIS A 80 -3.38 4.32 14.75
CA HIS A 80 -3.86 3.01 15.25
C HIS A 80 -3.83 1.95 14.12
N SER A 81 -2.70 1.81 13.44
CA SER A 81 -2.49 0.83 12.36
C SER A 81 -2.03 -0.52 12.89
N ASP A 82 -2.27 -1.59 12.12
CA ASP A 82 -1.76 -2.93 12.41
C ASP A 82 -0.22 -2.93 12.37
N PHE A 83 0.37 -2.13 11.48
CA PHE A 83 1.82 -1.95 11.41
C PHE A 83 2.39 -1.31 12.68
N ARG A 84 1.70 -0.36 13.30
CA ARG A 84 2.14 0.16 14.61
C ARG A 84 2.14 -0.96 15.66
N ALA A 85 1.08 -1.76 15.73
CA ALA A 85 1.00 -2.87 16.68
C ALA A 85 2.10 -3.93 16.43
N LEU A 86 2.52 -4.13 15.18
CA LEU A 86 3.69 -4.93 14.83
C LEU A 86 4.99 -4.28 15.34
N LEU A 87 5.19 -2.99 15.10
CA LEU A 87 6.39 -2.25 15.53
C LEU A 87 6.51 -2.11 17.05
N ASP A 88 5.39 -2.08 17.78
CA ASP A 88 5.40 -2.04 19.25
C ASP A 88 5.87 -3.36 19.88
N ARG A 89 5.73 -4.46 19.16
CA ARG A 89 6.28 -5.77 19.55
C ARG A 89 7.67 -6.04 18.97
N SER A 90 8.19 -5.12 18.16
CA SER A 90 9.44 -5.28 17.43
C SER A 90 10.62 -4.60 18.13
N ASP A 91 11.83 -5.04 17.81
CA ASP A 91 13.05 -4.40 18.30
C ASP A 91 13.29 -3.03 17.60
N ALA A 92 14.20 -2.22 18.19
CA ALA A 92 14.51 -0.89 17.65
C ALA A 92 15.16 -0.92 16.26
N MET A 93 15.83 -2.02 15.90
CA MET A 93 16.44 -2.19 14.59
C MET A 93 15.38 -2.45 13.52
N ALA A 94 14.35 -3.24 13.83
CA ALA A 94 13.20 -3.46 12.96
C ALA A 94 12.44 -2.17 12.70
N THR A 95 12.26 -1.33 13.73
CA THR A 95 11.68 0.01 13.57
C THR A 95 12.54 0.88 12.66
N LEU A 96 13.87 0.89 12.86
CA LEU A 96 14.79 1.66 12.02
C LEU A 96 14.77 1.18 10.56
N VAL A 97 14.71 -0.13 10.32
CA VAL A 97 14.59 -0.68 8.97
C VAL A 97 13.27 -0.28 8.33
N ALA A 98 12.15 -0.36 9.05
CA ALA A 98 10.85 0.12 8.56
C ALA A 98 10.92 1.57 8.10
N GLU A 99 11.53 2.44 8.90
CA GLU A 99 11.77 3.85 8.54
C GLU A 99 12.65 3.99 7.29
N ALA A 100 13.76 3.25 7.21
CA ALA A 100 14.67 3.29 6.07
C ALA A 100 14.04 2.77 4.77
N LYS A 101 13.16 1.78 4.84
CA LYS A 101 12.37 1.31 3.68
C LYS A 101 11.43 2.42 3.18
N ILE A 102 10.74 3.13 4.08
CA ILE A 102 9.88 4.27 3.68
C ILE A 102 10.74 5.39 3.06
N TRP A 103 11.90 5.70 3.67
CA TRP A 103 12.81 6.73 3.18
C TRP A 103 13.35 6.42 1.78
N SER A 104 13.88 5.22 1.56
CA SER A 104 14.42 4.81 0.25
C SER A 104 13.34 4.68 -0.84
N TYR A 105 12.08 4.46 -0.44
CA TYR A 105 10.95 4.39 -1.37
C TYR A 105 10.37 5.76 -1.74
N ALA A 106 10.71 6.84 -1.03
CA ALA A 106 10.06 8.14 -1.18
C ALA A 106 10.10 8.69 -2.62
N ASP A 107 11.27 8.64 -3.28
CA ASP A 107 11.41 9.13 -4.66
C ASP A 107 10.63 8.29 -5.66
N HIS A 108 10.63 6.96 -5.47
CA HIS A 108 9.85 6.02 -6.28
C HIS A 108 8.34 6.32 -6.16
N ARG A 109 7.88 6.52 -4.92
CA ARG A 109 6.49 6.91 -4.62
C ARG A 109 6.13 8.26 -5.23
N GLN A 110 7.00 9.27 -5.12
CA GLN A 110 6.73 10.58 -5.68
C GLN A 110 6.63 10.53 -7.21
N GLY A 111 7.51 9.76 -7.86
CA GLY A 111 7.43 9.50 -9.31
C GLY A 111 6.10 8.84 -9.72
N TRP A 112 5.65 7.86 -8.95
CA TRP A 112 4.35 7.21 -9.14
C TRP A 112 3.18 8.20 -9.01
N LEU A 113 3.14 8.97 -7.93
CA LEU A 113 2.08 9.97 -7.69
C LEU A 113 2.03 11.04 -8.77
N ASN A 114 3.20 11.52 -9.23
CA ASN A 114 3.29 12.44 -10.36
C ASN A 114 2.72 11.82 -11.63
N GLY A 115 2.99 10.54 -11.88
CA GLY A 115 2.40 9.78 -12.99
C GLY A 115 0.88 9.69 -12.90
N LEU A 116 0.34 9.33 -11.73
CA LEU A 116 -1.10 9.24 -11.51
C LEU A 116 -1.80 10.59 -11.68
N SER A 117 -1.18 11.69 -11.23
CA SER A 117 -1.75 13.04 -11.34
C SER A 117 -1.97 13.50 -12.78
N ARG A 118 -1.22 12.94 -13.73
CA ARG A 118 -1.32 13.24 -15.16
C ARG A 118 -2.38 12.40 -15.88
N LEU A 119 -3.01 11.45 -15.18
CA LEU A 119 -4.04 10.56 -15.71
C LEU A 119 -5.39 10.88 -15.04
N PRO A 120 -6.08 11.97 -15.46
CA PRO A 120 -7.39 12.33 -14.90
C PRO A 120 -8.41 11.21 -15.14
N GLY A 121 -9.09 10.78 -14.06
CA GLY A 121 -10.04 9.67 -14.11
C GLY A 121 -9.40 8.27 -14.10
N GLY A 122 -8.15 8.14 -13.67
CA GLY A 122 -7.39 6.90 -13.68
C GLY A 122 -8.13 5.69 -13.07
N SER A 123 -8.01 4.55 -13.77
CA SER A 123 -8.54 3.27 -13.30
C SER A 123 -7.81 2.78 -12.05
N VAL A 124 -8.54 2.29 -11.05
CA VAL A 124 -8.00 1.59 -9.86
C VAL A 124 -7.03 0.49 -10.27
N ARG A 125 -7.38 -0.30 -11.29
CA ARG A 125 -6.51 -1.35 -11.82
C ARG A 125 -5.17 -0.79 -12.32
N CYS A 126 -5.19 0.35 -13.02
CA CYS A 126 -3.97 1.01 -13.48
C CYS A 126 -3.11 1.51 -12.32
N ALA A 127 -3.72 2.08 -11.27
CA ALA A 127 -3.00 2.52 -10.08
C ALA A 127 -2.35 1.34 -9.34
N VAL A 128 -3.06 0.22 -9.17
CA VAL A 128 -2.52 -0.98 -8.52
C VAL A 128 -1.37 -1.58 -9.33
N LEU A 129 -1.54 -1.80 -10.63
CA LEU A 129 -0.48 -2.37 -11.48
C LEU A 129 0.76 -1.47 -11.54
N SER A 130 0.57 -0.16 -11.62
CA SER A 130 1.70 0.80 -11.60
C SER A 130 2.38 0.87 -10.23
N LEU A 131 1.66 0.71 -9.13
CA LEU A 131 2.24 0.60 -7.80
C LEU A 131 3.16 -0.62 -7.69
N VAL A 132 2.70 -1.79 -8.16
CA VAL A 132 3.48 -3.03 -8.20
C VAL A 132 4.74 -2.85 -9.05
N HIS A 133 4.61 -2.22 -10.22
CA HIS A 133 5.75 -1.90 -11.07
C HIS A 133 6.77 -1.03 -10.34
N VAL A 134 6.33 0.06 -9.70
CA VAL A 134 7.20 0.99 -8.97
C VAL A 134 7.87 0.32 -7.77
N LEU A 135 7.14 -0.52 -7.03
CA LEU A 135 7.69 -1.30 -5.92
C LEU A 135 8.76 -2.30 -6.39
N SER A 136 8.53 -2.97 -7.53
CA SER A 136 9.53 -3.89 -8.09
C SER A 136 10.84 -3.16 -8.43
N ARG A 137 10.76 -1.95 -8.99
CA ARG A 137 11.94 -1.12 -9.30
C ARG A 137 12.70 -0.71 -8.05
N TRP A 138 11.98 -0.32 -7.00
CA TRP A 138 12.59 -0.04 -5.70
C TRP A 138 13.31 -1.28 -5.14
N ALA A 139 12.67 -2.47 -5.18
CA ALA A 139 13.27 -3.69 -4.66
C ALA A 139 14.55 -4.10 -5.42
N VAL A 140 14.62 -3.81 -6.72
CA VAL A 140 15.84 -4.00 -7.52
C VAL A 140 16.93 -3.00 -7.12
N ALA A 141 16.57 -1.72 -6.93
CA ALA A 141 17.49 -0.64 -6.60
C ALA A 141 18.02 -0.68 -5.15
N GLU A 142 17.26 -1.29 -4.23
CA GLU A 142 17.53 -1.32 -2.79
C GLU A 142 17.62 -2.75 -2.27
N PRO A 143 18.58 -3.57 -2.75
CA PRO A 143 18.61 -5.02 -2.49
C PRO A 143 18.65 -5.38 -1.00
N GLY A 144 19.54 -4.74 -0.22
CA GLY A 144 19.67 -5.01 1.21
C GLY A 144 18.42 -4.61 2.00
N LEU A 145 17.82 -3.46 1.68
CA LEU A 145 16.57 -3.00 2.32
C LEU A 145 15.35 -3.81 1.87
N ALA A 146 15.33 -4.29 0.63
CA ALA A 146 14.28 -5.15 0.12
C ALA A 146 14.24 -6.47 0.89
N THR A 147 15.36 -7.15 1.07
CA THR A 147 15.41 -8.52 1.63
C THR A 147 15.30 -8.56 3.15
N VAL A 148 15.82 -7.56 3.85
CA VAL A 148 15.88 -7.55 5.32
C VAL A 148 14.46 -7.61 5.94
N TYR A 149 14.34 -8.38 7.02
CA TYR A 149 13.06 -8.69 7.68
C TYR A 149 12.00 -9.32 6.76
N GLY A 150 12.41 -10.28 5.93
CA GLY A 150 11.48 -11.17 5.23
C GLY A 150 10.75 -10.53 4.06
N PHE A 151 11.46 -9.73 3.26
CA PHE A 151 10.91 -9.11 2.04
C PHE A 151 9.72 -8.15 2.27
N ALA A 152 9.47 -7.72 3.51
CA ALA A 152 8.41 -6.77 3.81
C ALA A 152 8.55 -5.49 2.97
N ALA A 153 7.48 -5.08 2.29
CA ALA A 153 7.46 -3.86 1.49
C ALA A 153 7.55 -2.59 2.38
N PRO A 154 7.93 -1.43 1.82
CA PRO A 154 7.78 -0.15 2.50
C PRO A 154 6.33 0.06 2.93
N HIS A 155 6.10 0.40 4.19
CA HIS A 155 4.74 0.55 4.70
C HIS A 155 3.94 1.66 3.98
N SER A 156 4.62 2.66 3.42
CA SER A 156 3.99 3.66 2.55
C SER A 156 3.31 3.02 1.32
N ALA A 157 3.92 2.02 0.69
CA ALA A 157 3.30 1.29 -0.41
C ALA A 157 2.07 0.47 0.03
N VAL A 158 2.11 -0.10 1.25
CA VAL A 158 0.94 -0.80 1.85
C VAL A 158 -0.22 0.18 2.04
N GLN A 159 0.05 1.35 2.61
CA GLN A 159 -0.97 2.40 2.80
C GLN A 159 -1.51 2.92 1.48
N ASP A 160 -0.66 3.08 0.47
CA ASP A 160 -1.05 3.50 -0.86
C ASP A 160 -1.99 2.47 -1.51
N LEU A 161 -1.69 1.17 -1.38
CA LEU A 161 -2.55 0.09 -1.87
C LEU A 161 -3.92 0.09 -1.15
N CYS A 162 -3.95 0.14 0.19
CA CYS A 162 -5.19 0.25 0.95
C CYS A 162 -5.99 1.52 0.62
N THR A 163 -5.32 2.61 0.23
CA THR A 163 -5.97 3.85 -0.18
C THR A 163 -6.59 3.76 -1.58
N VAL A 164 -5.94 3.03 -2.50
CA VAL A 164 -6.44 2.78 -3.86
C VAL A 164 -7.59 1.75 -3.86
N LEU A 165 -7.53 0.78 -2.94
CA LEU A 165 -8.53 -0.28 -2.75
C LEU A 165 -9.21 -0.19 -1.38
N PRO A 166 -9.96 0.90 -1.10
CA PRO A 166 -10.62 1.03 0.19
C PRO A 166 -11.65 -0.08 0.37
N CYS A 167 -11.65 -0.71 1.54
CA CYS A 167 -12.57 -1.78 1.96
C CYS A 167 -12.39 -3.16 1.27
N GLU A 168 -11.56 -3.27 0.24
CA GLU A 168 -11.32 -4.54 -0.47
C GLU A 168 -10.10 -5.32 0.08
N ILE A 169 -9.19 -4.63 0.78
CA ILE A 169 -7.95 -5.23 1.29
C ILE A 169 -7.60 -4.73 2.69
N THR A 170 -7.28 -5.66 3.59
CA THR A 170 -6.74 -5.35 4.92
C THR A 170 -5.26 -4.97 4.82
N GLU A 171 -4.75 -4.25 5.82
CA GLU A 171 -3.35 -3.85 5.88
C GLU A 171 -2.41 -5.06 5.85
N THR A 172 -2.74 -6.13 6.58
CA THR A 172 -2.01 -7.40 6.56
C THR A 172 -1.99 -8.03 5.16
N ARG A 173 -3.16 -8.17 4.50
CA ARG A 173 -3.25 -8.78 3.16
C ARG A 173 -2.51 -7.94 2.11
N ALA A 174 -2.57 -6.62 2.23
CA ALA A 174 -1.78 -5.70 1.40
C ALA A 174 -0.28 -5.87 1.64
N GLY A 175 0.14 -6.02 2.90
CA GLY A 175 1.51 -6.33 3.28
C GLY A 175 2.02 -7.63 2.66
N ASP A 176 1.26 -8.71 2.75
CA ASP A 176 1.62 -10.03 2.23
C ASP A 176 1.75 -10.02 0.70
N LEU A 177 0.78 -9.42 0.00
CA LEU A 177 0.82 -9.27 -1.45
C LEU A 177 2.06 -8.48 -1.90
N LEU A 178 2.32 -7.33 -1.27
CA LEU A 178 3.46 -6.50 -1.64
C LEU A 178 4.79 -7.14 -1.23
N ALA A 179 4.84 -7.96 -0.18
CA ALA A 179 6.01 -8.77 0.15
C ALA A 179 6.30 -9.83 -0.92
N LYS A 180 5.26 -10.44 -1.52
CA LYS A 180 5.41 -11.32 -2.69
C LYS A 180 6.01 -10.56 -3.87
N VAL A 181 5.52 -9.36 -4.19
CA VAL A 181 6.12 -8.49 -5.24
C VAL A 181 7.61 -8.25 -5.00
N VAL A 182 7.99 -7.91 -3.77
CA VAL A 182 9.40 -7.70 -3.40
C VAL A 182 10.20 -9.00 -3.56
N THR A 183 9.63 -10.14 -3.15
CA THR A 183 10.27 -11.45 -3.29
C THR A 183 10.53 -11.79 -4.75
N GLU A 184 9.52 -11.65 -5.63
CA GLU A 184 9.66 -11.95 -7.06
C GLU A 184 10.63 -10.98 -7.76
N ALA A 185 10.61 -9.70 -7.37
CA ALA A 185 11.56 -8.71 -7.87
C ALA A 185 13.02 -8.97 -7.44
N ARG A 186 13.22 -9.68 -6.33
CA ARG A 186 14.54 -10.15 -5.89
C ARG A 186 14.90 -11.54 -6.43
N GLY A 187 13.91 -12.27 -6.92
CA GLY A 187 14.04 -13.59 -7.50
C GLY A 187 14.32 -13.57 -9.01
N PRO A 188 14.04 -14.67 -9.72
CA PRO A 188 14.37 -14.83 -11.14
C PRO A 188 13.62 -13.84 -12.05
N PHE A 189 12.48 -13.29 -11.60
CA PHE A 189 11.69 -12.34 -12.37
C PHE A 189 12.19 -10.88 -12.23
N GLY A 190 13.13 -10.61 -11.32
CA GLY A 190 13.69 -9.28 -11.07
C GLY A 190 14.35 -8.59 -12.26
N VAL A 191 14.62 -9.33 -13.35
CA VAL A 191 15.13 -8.80 -14.61
C VAL A 191 14.09 -7.92 -15.33
N SER A 192 12.80 -8.14 -15.08
CA SER A 192 11.72 -7.37 -15.70
C SER A 192 10.59 -7.10 -14.71
N SER A 193 10.32 -5.82 -14.46
CA SER A 193 9.13 -5.41 -13.69
C SER A 193 7.82 -5.90 -14.31
N GLY A 194 7.78 -6.14 -15.62
CA GLY A 194 6.63 -6.78 -16.29
C GLY A 194 6.45 -8.23 -15.85
N ALA A 195 7.54 -9.01 -15.80
CA ALA A 195 7.50 -10.40 -15.34
C ALA A 195 7.08 -10.50 -13.86
N VAL A 196 7.48 -9.53 -13.02
CA VAL A 196 7.01 -9.45 -11.63
C VAL A 196 5.50 -9.20 -11.58
N VAL A 197 4.98 -8.26 -12.39
CA VAL A 197 3.54 -7.99 -12.46
C VAL A 197 2.78 -9.23 -12.91
N ASP A 198 3.27 -9.93 -13.93
CA ASP A 198 2.65 -11.17 -14.42
C ASP A 198 2.65 -12.27 -13.35
N ALA A 199 3.74 -12.42 -12.60
CA ALA A 199 3.87 -13.42 -11.53
C ALA A 199 2.93 -13.20 -10.34
N VAL A 200 2.55 -11.95 -10.05
CA VAL A 200 1.58 -11.62 -9.00
C VAL A 200 0.18 -11.33 -9.54
N TYR A 201 -0.03 -11.47 -10.85
CA TYR A 201 -1.25 -11.01 -11.51
C TYR A 201 -2.48 -11.76 -11.01
N ASP A 202 -2.37 -13.07 -10.75
CA ASP A 202 -3.49 -13.88 -10.26
C ASP A 202 -3.98 -13.39 -8.89
N ASP A 203 -3.08 -13.13 -7.95
CA ASP A 203 -3.42 -12.58 -6.63
C ASP A 203 -4.04 -11.18 -6.76
N LEU A 204 -3.51 -10.36 -7.68
CA LEU A 204 -4.07 -9.04 -7.98
C LEU A 204 -5.47 -9.16 -8.57
N THR A 205 -5.72 -10.11 -9.47
CA THR A 205 -7.05 -10.31 -10.06
C THR A 205 -8.07 -10.77 -9.03
N GLU A 206 -7.68 -11.64 -8.10
CA GLU A 206 -8.58 -12.05 -7.00
C GLU A 206 -9.07 -10.85 -6.20
N ILE A 207 -8.16 -9.91 -5.90
CA ILE A 207 -8.48 -8.68 -5.15
C ILE A 207 -9.25 -7.67 -6.02
N LEU A 208 -8.84 -7.49 -7.28
CA LEU A 208 -9.47 -6.53 -8.20
C LEU A 208 -10.86 -6.97 -8.68
N HIS A 209 -11.15 -8.27 -8.65
CA HIS A 209 -12.42 -8.87 -9.03
C HIS A 209 -13.21 -9.41 -7.82
N ALA A 210 -12.81 -9.07 -6.60
CA ALA A 210 -13.46 -9.55 -5.38
C ALA A 210 -14.98 -9.28 -5.45
N PRO A 211 -15.83 -10.31 -5.25
CA PRO A 211 -17.29 -10.18 -5.26
C PRO A 211 -17.82 -9.14 -4.27
N ALA A 212 -17.08 -8.79 -3.23
CA ALA A 212 -17.46 -7.77 -2.24
C ALA A 212 -17.66 -6.37 -2.86
N ALA A 213 -16.91 -6.01 -3.90
CA ALA A 213 -17.14 -4.77 -4.66
C ALA A 213 -18.49 -4.81 -5.41
N ILE A 214 -18.87 -5.99 -5.92
CA ILE A 214 -20.16 -6.22 -6.58
C ILE A 214 -21.27 -6.20 -5.53
N THR A 215 -21.09 -6.89 -4.40
CA THR A 215 -22.06 -6.93 -3.29
C THR A 215 -22.27 -5.56 -2.66
N GLY A 216 -21.21 -4.78 -2.42
CA GLY A 216 -21.29 -3.42 -1.88
C GLY A 216 -21.90 -2.42 -2.87
N MET A 217 -21.64 -2.57 -4.16
CA MET A 217 -22.33 -1.81 -5.20
C MET A 217 -23.82 -2.18 -5.27
N VAL A 218 -24.14 -3.47 -5.18
CA VAL A 218 -25.52 -3.99 -5.15
C VAL A 218 -26.25 -3.52 -3.90
N GLU A 219 -25.63 -3.51 -2.71
CA GLU A 219 -26.24 -3.01 -1.48
C GLU A 219 -26.46 -1.49 -1.51
N GLY A 220 -25.49 -0.72 -2.03
CA GLY A 220 -25.64 0.72 -2.21
C GLY A 220 -26.73 1.08 -3.23
N ILE A 221 -26.88 0.27 -4.29
CA ILE A 221 -27.97 0.38 -5.26
C ILE A 221 -29.30 -0.06 -4.62
N ARG A 222 -29.31 -1.11 -3.78
CA ARG A 222 -30.50 -1.63 -3.08
C ARG A 222 -31.08 -0.63 -2.09
N GLY A 223 -30.24 0.20 -1.45
CA GLY A 223 -30.71 1.35 -0.64
C GLY A 223 -31.44 2.40 -1.49
N ARG A 224 -30.82 2.82 -2.59
CA ARG A 224 -31.41 3.80 -3.53
C ARG A 224 -32.66 3.27 -4.23
N LEU A 225 -32.71 1.98 -4.55
CA LEU A 225 -33.88 1.33 -5.13
C LEU A 225 -35.04 1.23 -4.13
N ARG A 226 -34.75 1.02 -2.83
CA ARG A 226 -35.77 1.07 -1.76
C ARG A 226 -36.38 2.47 -1.62
N ASP A 227 -35.55 3.51 -1.69
CA ASP A 227 -36.03 4.90 -1.65
C ASP A 227 -36.91 5.25 -2.87
N LEU A 228 -36.64 4.61 -4.02
CA LEU A 228 -37.42 4.74 -5.25
C LEU A 228 -38.65 3.81 -5.29
N GLN A 229 -38.79 2.87 -4.36
CA GLN A 229 -39.83 1.84 -4.38
C GLN A 229 -41.22 2.42 -4.08
N ALA A 230 -41.31 3.42 -3.18
CA ALA A 230 -42.56 4.11 -2.88
C ALA A 230 -43.12 4.93 -4.07
N PRO A 231 -42.32 5.75 -4.79
CA PRO A 231 -42.80 6.43 -5.98
C PRO A 231 -43.05 5.47 -7.16
N LEU A 232 -42.21 4.45 -7.37
CA LEU A 232 -42.42 3.45 -8.42
C LEU A 232 -43.69 2.61 -8.22
N GLY A 233 -44.05 2.29 -6.97
CA GLY A 233 -45.29 1.58 -6.65
C GLY A 233 -46.57 2.39 -6.88
N SER A 234 -46.46 3.69 -7.14
CA SER A 234 -47.58 4.59 -7.45
C SER A 234 -47.79 4.84 -8.94
N LEU A 235 -46.83 4.41 -9.77
CA LEU A 235 -46.89 4.55 -11.24
C LEU A 235 -47.64 3.36 -11.84
N SER A 236 -48.45 3.63 -12.85
CA SER A 236 -49.07 2.58 -13.68
C SER A 236 -48.02 1.88 -14.55
N ASP A 237 -48.32 0.66 -15.00
CA ASP A 237 -47.42 -0.13 -15.85
C ASP A 237 -46.97 0.62 -17.12
N ALA A 238 -47.85 1.45 -17.69
CA ALA A 238 -47.54 2.27 -18.86
C ALA A 238 -46.58 3.42 -18.54
N GLU A 239 -46.67 3.99 -17.34
CA GLU A 239 -45.77 5.05 -16.87
C GLU A 239 -44.40 4.48 -16.49
N LEU A 240 -44.36 3.27 -15.91
CA LEU A 240 -43.12 2.56 -15.63
C LEU A 240 -42.36 2.21 -16.91
N ASP A 241 -43.06 1.73 -17.95
CA ASP A 241 -42.45 1.39 -19.24
C ASP A 241 -41.95 2.61 -20.01
N ALA A 242 -42.60 3.77 -19.82
CA ALA A 242 -42.13 5.02 -20.38
C ALA A 242 -40.91 5.58 -19.62
N ALA A 243 -40.80 5.31 -18.32
CA ALA A 243 -39.74 5.83 -17.45
C ALA A 243 -38.47 4.97 -17.44
N LEU A 244 -38.57 3.67 -17.73
CA LEU A 244 -37.44 2.74 -17.68
C LEU A 244 -36.75 2.59 -19.04
N PRO A 245 -35.40 2.52 -19.06
CA PRO A 245 -34.67 2.17 -20.28
C PRO A 245 -35.04 0.75 -20.75
N THR A 246 -35.20 0.58 -22.06
CA THR A 246 -35.65 -0.68 -22.71
C THR A 246 -34.79 -1.92 -22.43
N TRP A 247 -33.57 -1.73 -21.91
CA TRP A 247 -32.63 -2.81 -21.58
C TRP A 247 -32.72 -3.28 -20.13
N VAL A 248 -33.57 -2.68 -19.28
CA VAL A 248 -33.75 -3.08 -17.88
C VAL A 248 -34.94 -4.04 -17.77
N PRO A 249 -34.73 -5.34 -17.49
CA PRO A 249 -35.83 -6.28 -17.33
C PRO A 249 -36.60 -5.96 -16.04
N ARG A 250 -37.93 -5.84 -16.12
CA ARG A 250 -38.82 -5.62 -14.96
C ARG A 250 -38.56 -6.60 -13.81
N GLU A 251 -38.34 -7.87 -14.16
CA GLU A 251 -38.07 -8.94 -13.20
C GLU A 251 -36.79 -8.70 -12.40
N ALA A 252 -35.77 -8.10 -13.01
CA ALA A 252 -34.49 -7.82 -12.35
C ALA A 252 -34.64 -6.71 -11.30
N LEU A 253 -35.42 -5.67 -11.57
CA LEU A 253 -35.73 -4.61 -10.59
C LEU A 253 -36.51 -5.16 -9.40
N ARG A 254 -37.48 -6.03 -9.67
CA ARG A 254 -38.33 -6.65 -8.65
C ARG A 254 -37.53 -7.57 -7.71
N LEU A 255 -36.70 -8.45 -8.28
CA LEU A 255 -35.78 -9.33 -7.53
C LEU A 255 -34.76 -8.53 -6.69
N LEU A 256 -34.27 -7.40 -7.22
CA LEU A 256 -33.35 -6.52 -6.49
C LEU A 256 -34.01 -5.83 -5.29
N THR A 257 -35.30 -5.47 -5.40
CA THR A 257 -36.06 -4.85 -4.31
C THR A 257 -36.59 -5.83 -3.26
N GLU A 258 -36.92 -7.05 -3.65
CA GLU A 258 -37.51 -8.08 -2.78
C GLU A 258 -36.44 -8.84 -1.95
N GLY A 259 -35.15 -8.66 -2.25
CA GLY A 259 -34.06 -9.15 -1.41
C GLY A 259 -33.78 -10.64 -1.56
N ALA A 260 -33.61 -11.12 -2.79
CA ALA A 260 -32.97 -12.41 -3.06
C ALA A 260 -31.47 -12.39 -2.74
#